data_AF-A0A813EM63-F1
#
_entry.id   AF-A0A813EM63-F1
#
_cell.length_a   1.000
_cell.length_b   1.000
_cell.length_c   1.000
_cell.angle_alpha   90.00
_cell.angle_beta   90.00
_cell.angle_gamma   90.00
#
_symmetry.space_group_name_H-M   'P 1'
#
loop_
_entity.id
_entity.type
_entity.pdbx_description
1 polymer ?
#
loop_
_entity_poly.entity_id
_entity_poly.type
_entity_poly.pdbx_seq_one_letter_code
_entity_poly.pdbx_strand_id
1 'polypeptide(L)'
;MMSDSPQNKSGQPLRELNTGTSAVGSWLFKVVHSDIAGYSYEWNGSQVNKQKLRVMFVSPLAEDYCIGVMKVSKQGGMQELEAARLNMFKVHNLFRSKSICFTDDKKQYVNTPFKLVLDLRKCKLTSLLQSQIAMPMAAQPPGSIIDIVGLQLQSGGVHRFDITALCSMSAVRYSQTKAGLRCISDVTLIDGSTTADGKTAELTFALFVACKETGKLPVDMEGFLAVVNADEPISFFALNAKRPPGGANMEITTSIEFFWIAAKDTKAECLKTRSSELKSLKDEDKTKLTTAWEPSYSSSRDY
;
A
#
# COMPACT_ATOMS: atom_id res chain seq x y z
N MET A 1 20.34 14.88 -36.44
CA MET A 1 20.30 13.90 -35.34
C MET A 1 20.14 14.69 -34.05
N MET A 2 18.94 14.75 -33.50
CA MET A 2 18.72 15.37 -32.17
C MET A 2 19.26 14.41 -31.12
N SER A 3 20.23 14.86 -30.34
CA SER A 3 20.77 14.14 -29.20
C SER A 3 19.65 13.87 -28.19
N ASP A 4 19.34 12.60 -27.94
CA ASP A 4 18.45 12.21 -26.85
C ASP A 4 18.98 12.76 -25.53
N SER A 5 18.26 13.71 -24.95
CA SER A 5 18.59 14.24 -23.63
C SER A 5 18.54 13.11 -22.58
N PRO A 6 19.34 13.18 -21.51
CA PRO A 6 19.37 12.16 -20.46
C PRO A 6 17.99 11.81 -19.87
N GLN A 7 17.07 12.79 -19.84
CA GLN A 7 15.67 12.61 -19.40
C GLN A 7 14.87 11.65 -20.29
N ASN A 8 15.20 11.50 -21.57
CA ASN A 8 14.48 10.58 -22.45
C ASN A 8 14.76 9.11 -22.06
N LYS A 9 15.93 8.84 -21.48
CA LYS A 9 16.35 7.50 -21.06
C LYS A 9 15.70 7.07 -19.74
N SER A 10 15.63 7.94 -18.75
CA SER A 10 14.99 7.66 -17.45
C SER A 10 13.47 7.62 -17.49
N GLY A 11 12.87 8.24 -18.51
CA GLY A 11 11.47 8.62 -18.44
C GLY A 11 11.28 9.80 -17.47
N GLN A 12 10.06 10.33 -17.45
CA GLN A 12 9.65 11.41 -16.57
C GLN A 12 9.34 10.89 -15.16
N PRO A 13 9.48 11.75 -14.13
CA PRO A 13 9.08 11.42 -12.77
C PRO A 13 7.61 11.01 -12.69
N LEU A 14 7.29 10.05 -11.82
CA LEU A 14 5.91 9.55 -11.71
C LEU A 14 5.00 10.58 -11.05
N ARG A 15 5.53 11.40 -10.13
CA ARG A 15 4.82 12.55 -9.55
C ARG A 15 4.29 13.57 -10.57
N GLU A 16 4.86 13.62 -11.77
CA GLU A 16 4.40 14.49 -12.85
C GLU A 16 3.29 13.85 -13.70
N LEU A 17 3.00 12.57 -13.51
CA LEU A 17 1.98 11.85 -14.24
C LEU A 17 0.58 12.25 -13.75
N ASN A 18 -0.17 12.89 -14.64
CA ASN A 18 -1.57 13.27 -14.44
C ASN A 18 -2.31 13.21 -15.78
N THR A 19 -3.61 13.52 -15.79
CA THR A 19 -4.44 13.45 -17.01
C THR A 19 -3.93 14.32 -18.16
N GLY A 20 -3.27 15.45 -17.87
CA GLY A 20 -2.72 16.34 -18.90
C GLY A 20 -1.40 15.82 -19.46
N THR A 21 -0.52 15.29 -18.60
CA THR A 21 0.78 14.79 -19.06
C THR A 21 0.68 13.41 -19.69
N SER A 22 -0.27 12.56 -19.27
CA SER A 22 -0.34 11.12 -19.59
C SER A 22 -0.36 10.76 -21.08
N ALA A 23 -0.73 11.71 -21.95
CA ALA A 23 -0.81 11.55 -23.40
C ALA A 23 0.46 12.01 -24.16
N VAL A 24 1.33 12.81 -23.52
CA VAL A 24 2.51 13.41 -24.16
C VAL A 24 3.82 12.94 -23.54
N GLY A 25 3.76 12.46 -22.29
CA GLY A 25 4.94 12.04 -21.55
C GLY A 25 5.45 10.64 -21.88
N SER A 26 6.57 10.28 -21.26
CA SER A 26 7.13 8.92 -21.33
C SER A 26 7.59 8.49 -19.95
N TRP A 27 7.08 7.36 -19.46
CA TRP A 27 7.43 6.81 -18.15
C TRP A 27 8.07 5.44 -18.26
N LEU A 28 8.99 5.17 -17.34
CA LEU A 28 9.67 3.90 -17.17
C LEU A 28 9.16 3.23 -15.89
N PHE A 29 8.83 1.96 -16.01
CA PHE A 29 8.25 1.17 -14.93
C PHE A 29 8.97 -0.15 -14.77
N LYS A 30 9.07 -0.63 -13.52
CA LYS A 30 9.43 -2.00 -13.20
C LYS A 30 8.33 -2.63 -12.35
N VAL A 31 7.94 -3.86 -12.68
CA VAL A 31 7.03 -4.64 -11.85
C VAL A 31 7.78 -5.09 -10.59
N VAL A 32 7.25 -4.75 -9.42
CA VAL A 32 7.82 -5.19 -8.12
C VAL A 32 6.87 -6.13 -7.37
N HIS A 33 5.58 -6.12 -7.71
CA HIS A 33 4.60 -7.04 -7.15
C HIS A 33 3.46 -7.24 -8.13
N SER A 34 2.91 -8.46 -8.21
CA SER A 34 1.70 -8.73 -8.98
C SER A 34 0.87 -9.87 -8.39
N ASP A 35 -0.43 -9.62 -8.25
CA ASP A 35 -1.37 -10.53 -7.61
C ASP A 35 -2.78 -10.44 -8.24
N ILE A 36 -3.62 -11.44 -7.97
CA ILE A 36 -5.02 -11.42 -8.36
C ILE A 36 -5.87 -11.20 -7.11
N ALA A 37 -6.55 -10.05 -7.06
CA ALA A 37 -7.47 -9.73 -5.98
C ALA A 37 -8.91 -10.08 -6.37
N GLY A 38 -9.57 -10.85 -5.51
CA GLY A 38 -11.01 -11.06 -5.54
C GLY A 38 -11.76 -9.90 -4.89
N TYR A 39 -12.92 -9.55 -5.44
CA TYR A 39 -13.85 -8.62 -4.83
C TYR A 39 -15.29 -9.05 -5.11
N SER A 40 -16.18 -8.75 -4.17
CA SER A 40 -17.61 -9.04 -4.31
C SER A 40 -18.43 -7.80 -4.03
N TYR A 41 -19.55 -7.67 -4.72
CA TYR A 41 -20.53 -6.62 -4.51
C TYR A 41 -21.92 -7.14 -4.87
N GLU A 42 -22.95 -6.52 -4.31
CA GLU A 42 -24.33 -6.84 -4.65
C GLU A 42 -24.76 -6.04 -5.87
N TRP A 43 -25.36 -6.72 -6.85
CA TRP A 43 -25.94 -6.12 -8.03
C TRP A 43 -27.29 -6.75 -8.30
N ASN A 44 -28.34 -5.92 -8.30
CA ASN A 44 -29.73 -6.35 -8.53
C ASN A 44 -30.15 -7.51 -7.60
N GLY A 45 -29.85 -7.41 -6.30
CA GLY A 45 -30.18 -8.43 -5.29
C GLY A 45 -29.32 -9.69 -5.34
N SER A 46 -28.34 -9.77 -6.25
CA SER A 46 -27.46 -10.93 -6.41
C SER A 46 -26.02 -10.60 -6.04
N GLN A 47 -25.34 -11.50 -5.34
CA GLN A 47 -23.93 -11.35 -5.05
C GLN A 47 -23.10 -11.63 -6.30
N VAL A 48 -22.35 -10.63 -6.76
CA VAL A 48 -21.45 -10.74 -7.90
C VAL A 48 -20.02 -10.86 -7.37
N ASN A 49 -19.37 -11.98 -7.70
CA ASN A 49 -17.96 -12.20 -7.42
C ASN A 49 -17.12 -11.88 -8.67
N LYS A 50 -16.08 -11.07 -8.51
CA LYS A 50 -15.16 -10.67 -9.57
C LYS A 50 -13.72 -10.80 -9.10
N GLN A 51 -12.81 -10.77 -10.07
CA GLN A 51 -11.38 -10.71 -9.84
C GLN A 51 -10.76 -9.62 -10.71
N LYS A 52 -9.60 -9.14 -10.29
CA LYS A 52 -8.75 -8.24 -11.06
C LYS A 52 -7.28 -8.55 -10.80
N LEU A 53 -6.46 -8.47 -11.83
CA LEU A 53 -5.01 -8.45 -11.67
C LEU A 53 -4.62 -7.06 -11.18
N ARG A 54 -3.76 -7.01 -10.17
CA ARG A 54 -3.10 -5.80 -9.71
C ARG A 54 -1.60 -5.95 -9.89
N VAL A 55 -0.97 -4.87 -10.31
CA VAL A 55 0.46 -4.83 -10.59
C VAL A 55 1.01 -3.57 -9.94
N MET A 56 1.99 -3.72 -9.06
CA MET A 56 2.71 -2.58 -8.52
C MET A 56 3.90 -2.28 -9.42
N PHE A 57 3.94 -1.04 -9.89
CA PHE A 57 5.06 -0.51 -10.65
C PHE A 57 5.83 0.51 -9.82
N VAL A 58 7.15 0.47 -9.91
CA VAL A 58 8.04 1.53 -9.43
C VAL A 58 8.66 2.26 -10.62
N SER A 59 8.89 3.56 -10.43
CA SER A 59 9.75 4.36 -11.31
C SER A 59 11.23 4.18 -10.92
N PRO A 60 12.19 4.89 -11.54
CA PRO A 60 13.58 4.92 -11.08
C PRO A 60 13.74 5.39 -9.62
N LEU A 61 12.80 6.20 -9.11
CA LEU A 61 12.69 6.54 -7.70
C LEU A 61 11.69 5.58 -7.04
N ALA A 62 12.05 5.05 -5.88
CA ALA A 62 11.33 3.96 -5.26
C ALA A 62 10.10 4.41 -4.46
N GLU A 63 10.12 5.67 -4.00
CA GLU A 63 8.96 6.36 -3.44
C GLU A 63 7.91 6.74 -4.50
N ASP A 64 8.31 6.77 -5.78
CA ASP A 64 7.45 7.04 -6.92
C ASP A 64 6.93 5.69 -7.49
N TYR A 65 5.79 5.24 -6.98
CA TYR A 65 5.15 3.99 -7.42
C TYR A 65 3.64 4.15 -7.70
N CYS A 66 3.11 3.28 -8.54
CA CYS A 66 1.69 3.25 -8.91
C CYS A 66 1.14 1.82 -8.97
N ILE A 67 -0.18 1.69 -9.08
CA ILE A 67 -0.85 0.40 -9.27
C ILE A 67 -1.47 0.35 -10.65
N GLY A 68 -1.13 -0.66 -11.44
CA GLY A 68 -1.91 -1.08 -12.57
C GLY A 68 -3.02 -2.03 -12.17
N VAL A 69 -4.20 -1.84 -12.73
CA VAL A 69 -5.35 -2.73 -12.58
C VAL A 69 -5.77 -3.25 -13.95
N MET A 70 -5.97 -4.57 -14.04
CA MET A 70 -6.59 -5.22 -15.18
C MET A 70 -7.80 -6.02 -14.70
N LYS A 71 -9.01 -5.54 -15.03
CA LYS A 71 -10.28 -6.24 -14.76
C LYS A 71 -10.49 -7.37 -15.78
N VAL A 72 -11.17 -8.45 -15.42
CA VAL A 72 -11.52 -9.54 -16.36
C VAL A 72 -12.30 -8.98 -17.57
N SER A 73 -11.90 -9.37 -18.79
CA SER A 73 -12.66 -9.04 -19.99
C SER A 73 -13.89 -9.95 -20.12
N LYS A 74 -14.91 -9.52 -20.87
CA LYS A 74 -16.10 -10.37 -21.12
C LYS A 74 -15.74 -11.69 -21.80
N GLN A 75 -14.62 -11.76 -22.53
CA GLN A 75 -14.25 -12.87 -23.40
C GLN A 75 -13.12 -13.76 -22.82
N GLY A 76 -12.20 -13.20 -22.04
CA GLY A 76 -10.99 -13.91 -21.58
C GLY A 76 -11.12 -14.65 -20.24
N GLY A 77 -12.16 -14.38 -19.45
CA GLY A 77 -12.38 -15.04 -18.17
C GLY A 77 -11.25 -14.85 -17.15
N MET A 78 -11.24 -15.65 -16.08
CA MET A 78 -10.25 -15.52 -14.99
C MET A 78 -8.84 -15.97 -15.40
N GLN A 79 -8.74 -16.94 -16.31
CA GLN A 79 -7.45 -17.48 -16.79
C GLN A 79 -6.59 -16.42 -17.50
N GLU A 80 -7.22 -15.45 -18.15
CA GLU A 80 -6.54 -14.30 -18.76
C GLU A 80 -5.72 -13.51 -17.73
N LEU A 81 -6.25 -13.31 -16.52
CA LEU A 81 -5.56 -12.55 -15.48
C LEU A 81 -4.29 -13.28 -15.03
N GLU A 82 -4.36 -14.59 -14.86
CA GLU A 82 -3.20 -15.38 -14.44
C GLU A 82 -2.16 -15.47 -15.55
N ALA A 83 -2.58 -15.65 -16.80
CA ALA A 83 -1.68 -15.59 -17.96
C ALA A 83 -0.98 -14.22 -18.06
N ALA A 84 -1.72 -13.12 -17.87
CA ALA A 84 -1.16 -11.78 -17.86
C ALA A 84 -0.17 -11.60 -16.69
N ARG A 85 -0.49 -12.09 -15.49
CA ARG A 85 0.38 -12.03 -14.30
C ARG A 85 1.69 -12.79 -14.51
N LEU A 86 1.62 -14.00 -15.04
CA LEU A 86 2.77 -14.89 -15.18
C LEU A 86 3.67 -14.53 -16.37
N ASN A 87 3.09 -14.05 -17.48
CA ASN A 87 3.84 -13.85 -18.73
C ASN A 87 4.19 -12.38 -18.99
N MET A 88 3.22 -11.47 -18.81
CA MET A 88 3.41 -10.05 -19.12
C MET A 88 3.89 -9.30 -17.88
N PHE A 89 3.16 -9.39 -16.77
CA PHE A 89 3.39 -8.63 -15.54
C PHE A 89 4.13 -9.45 -14.48
N LYS A 90 5.12 -10.23 -14.92
CA LYS A 90 6.02 -10.95 -14.03
C LYS A 90 6.88 -9.94 -13.27
N VAL A 91 7.14 -10.22 -12.00
CA VAL A 91 8.07 -9.44 -11.18
C VAL A 91 9.40 -9.29 -11.90
N HIS A 92 9.97 -8.08 -11.86
CA HIS A 92 11.16 -7.60 -12.56
C HIS A 92 11.01 -7.28 -14.05
N ASN A 93 9.85 -7.55 -14.68
CA ASN A 93 9.63 -7.06 -16.04
C ASN A 93 9.60 -5.53 -16.08
N LEU A 94 10.15 -4.98 -17.16
CA LEU A 94 10.33 -3.55 -17.37
C LEU A 94 9.44 -3.08 -18.50
N PHE A 95 8.89 -1.87 -18.35
CA PHE A 95 8.01 -1.28 -19.33
C PHE A 95 8.31 0.19 -19.55
N ARG A 96 8.14 0.63 -20.80
CA ARG A 96 7.98 2.04 -21.15
C ARG A 96 6.55 2.29 -21.59
N SER A 97 5.96 3.39 -21.14
CA SER A 97 4.69 3.87 -21.65
C SER A 97 4.80 5.30 -22.13
N LYS A 98 4.18 5.59 -23.28
CA LYS A 98 3.92 6.96 -23.76
C LYS A 98 2.44 7.33 -23.72
N SER A 99 1.60 6.41 -23.26
CA SER A 99 0.14 6.57 -23.26
C SER A 99 -0.39 5.86 -22.04
N ILE A 100 -0.65 6.64 -21.00
CA ILE A 100 -1.17 6.14 -19.73
C ILE A 100 -2.63 6.55 -19.58
N CYS A 101 -3.45 5.59 -19.16
CA CYS A 101 -4.85 5.79 -18.83
C CYS A 101 -5.07 5.42 -17.38
N PHE A 102 -5.85 6.23 -16.68
CA PHE A 102 -6.25 5.98 -15.29
C PHE A 102 -7.56 5.19 -15.25
N THR A 103 -7.81 4.52 -14.13
CA THR A 103 -9.11 3.92 -13.89
C THR A 103 -10.19 4.98 -13.66
N ASP A 104 -11.42 4.62 -13.95
CA ASP A 104 -12.64 5.39 -13.66
C ASP A 104 -13.28 4.99 -12.32
N ASP A 105 -12.56 4.24 -11.50
CA ASP A 105 -13.03 3.81 -10.18
C ASP A 105 -13.22 5.01 -9.25
N LYS A 106 -14.25 4.97 -8.38
CA LYS A 106 -14.52 6.08 -7.44
C LYS A 106 -13.27 6.38 -6.62
N LYS A 107 -12.93 7.67 -6.48
CA LYS A 107 -11.73 8.15 -5.76
C LYS A 107 -11.56 7.50 -4.38
N GLN A 108 -12.64 7.28 -3.64
CA GLN A 108 -12.64 6.60 -2.33
C GLN A 108 -12.06 5.17 -2.33
N TYR A 109 -12.05 4.48 -3.48
CA TYR A 109 -11.44 3.15 -3.65
C TYR A 109 -10.00 3.20 -4.14
N VAL A 110 -9.54 4.39 -4.53
CA VAL A 110 -8.25 4.71 -5.16
C VAL A 110 -7.38 5.60 -4.25
N ASN A 111 -7.94 6.12 -3.16
CA ASN A 111 -7.39 7.25 -2.40
C ASN A 111 -6.21 6.88 -1.51
N THR A 112 -5.05 6.63 -2.11
CA THR A 112 -3.75 6.87 -1.48
C THR A 112 -3.18 8.16 -2.08
N PRO A 113 -2.71 9.13 -1.27
CA PRO A 113 -2.35 10.47 -1.74
C PRO A 113 -1.21 10.49 -2.77
N PHE A 114 -0.51 9.36 -2.92
CA PHE A 114 0.64 9.18 -3.81
C PHE A 114 0.44 8.09 -4.87
N LYS A 115 -0.72 7.44 -4.94
CA LYS A 115 -0.90 6.24 -5.77
C LYS A 115 -1.84 6.49 -6.93
N LEU A 116 -1.25 6.65 -8.11
CA LEU A 116 -1.98 6.61 -9.37
C LEU A 116 -2.47 5.18 -9.63
N VAL A 117 -3.71 5.04 -10.10
CA VAL A 117 -4.25 3.74 -10.49
C VAL A 117 -4.48 3.71 -12.00
N LEU A 118 -3.69 2.89 -12.68
CA LEU A 118 -3.65 2.79 -14.13
C LEU A 118 -4.60 1.69 -14.60
N ASP A 119 -5.36 1.97 -15.67
CA ASP A 119 -6.12 0.95 -16.38
C ASP A 119 -5.20 0.26 -17.39
N LEU A 120 -4.72 -0.94 -17.04
CA LEU A 120 -3.74 -1.67 -17.84
C LEU A 120 -4.30 -2.13 -19.19
N ARG A 121 -5.63 -2.18 -19.37
CA ARG A 121 -6.22 -2.50 -20.68
C ARG A 121 -6.16 -1.33 -21.65
N LYS A 122 -6.13 -0.11 -21.13
CA LYS A 122 -6.12 1.12 -21.92
C LYS A 122 -4.71 1.72 -22.06
N CYS A 123 -3.81 1.41 -21.14
CA CYS A 123 -2.41 1.79 -21.24
C CYS A 123 -1.70 1.08 -22.38
N LYS A 124 -0.76 1.76 -23.05
CA LYS A 124 0.15 1.15 -24.02
C LYS A 124 1.52 0.94 -23.39
N LEU A 125 1.78 -0.29 -22.93
CA LEU A 125 3.03 -0.67 -22.30
C LEU A 125 3.92 -1.43 -23.29
N THR A 126 5.10 -0.90 -23.56
CA THR A 126 6.14 -1.56 -24.36
C THR A 126 7.12 -2.24 -23.42
N SER A 127 7.23 -3.57 -23.49
CA SER A 127 8.20 -4.33 -22.70
C SER A 127 9.63 -3.96 -23.08
N LEU A 128 10.50 -3.86 -22.09
CA LEU A 128 11.93 -3.62 -22.27
C LEU A 128 12.73 -4.81 -21.77
N LEU A 129 13.75 -5.21 -22.53
CA LEU A 129 14.67 -6.27 -22.11
C LEU A 129 15.56 -5.84 -20.94
N GLN A 130 15.96 -4.56 -20.93
CA GLN A 130 16.81 -3.98 -19.90
C GLN A 130 16.52 -2.49 -19.74
N SER A 131 16.78 -1.98 -18.53
CA SER A 131 16.79 -0.56 -18.24
C SER A 131 18.20 -0.01 -18.35
N GLN A 132 18.36 1.21 -18.83
CA GLN A 132 19.64 1.92 -18.83
C GLN A 132 19.96 2.55 -17.46
N ILE A 133 19.03 2.45 -16.51
CA ILE A 133 19.15 2.97 -15.15
C ILE A 133 18.77 1.87 -14.16
N ALA A 134 19.46 1.84 -13.01
CA ALA A 134 19.10 0.94 -11.92
C ALA A 134 17.65 1.20 -11.48
N MET A 135 16.82 0.16 -11.53
CA MET A 135 15.42 0.23 -11.11
C MET A 135 15.27 -0.40 -9.72
N PRO A 136 14.53 0.23 -8.80
CA PRO A 136 14.29 -0.29 -7.45
C PRO A 136 13.76 -1.74 -7.45
N MET A 137 14.03 -2.46 -6.36
CA MET A 137 13.57 -3.85 -6.18
C MET A 137 12.18 -3.94 -5.53
N ALA A 138 11.76 -2.88 -4.86
CA ALA A 138 10.49 -2.77 -4.16
C ALA A 138 10.02 -1.30 -4.18
N ALA A 139 8.71 -1.09 -4.01
CA ALA A 139 8.16 0.23 -3.75
C ALA A 139 8.43 0.63 -2.29
N GLN A 140 8.62 1.93 -2.06
CA GLN A 140 9.00 2.48 -0.76
C GLN A 140 7.98 3.54 -0.35
N PRO A 141 6.92 3.17 0.38
CA PRO A 141 5.94 4.13 0.86
C PRO A 141 6.60 5.30 1.61
N PRO A 142 6.49 6.54 1.10
CA PRO A 142 7.13 7.68 1.75
C PRO A 142 6.38 8.14 3.00
N GLY A 143 5.09 7.80 3.10
CA GLY A 143 4.22 8.21 4.19
C GLY A 143 4.75 7.81 5.57
N SER A 144 4.49 8.68 6.53
CA SER A 144 4.81 8.44 7.95
C SER A 144 3.56 8.28 8.81
N ILE A 145 3.74 7.76 10.02
CA ILE A 145 2.67 7.67 11.00
C ILE A 145 2.11 9.07 11.28
N ILE A 146 2.97 10.08 11.48
CA ILE A 146 2.52 11.46 11.73
C ILE A 146 1.71 12.06 10.58
N ASP A 147 2.01 11.72 9.32
CA ASP A 147 1.21 12.18 8.18
C ASP A 147 -0.22 11.64 8.28
N ILE A 148 -0.36 10.39 8.73
CA ILE A 148 -1.65 9.73 8.93
C ILE A 148 -2.40 10.37 10.11
N VAL A 149 -1.70 10.74 11.19
CA VAL A 149 -2.28 11.51 12.32
C VAL A 149 -2.82 12.85 11.87
N GLY A 150 -2.06 13.54 11.02
CA GLY A 150 -2.42 14.86 10.51
C GLY A 150 -3.62 14.85 9.57
N LEU A 151 -4.12 13.67 9.15
CA LEU A 151 -5.26 13.57 8.24
C LEU A 151 -6.54 14.09 8.90
N GLN A 152 -7.02 15.21 8.37
CA GLN A 152 -8.36 15.72 8.69
C GLN A 152 -9.42 14.88 7.96
N LEU A 153 -9.80 13.76 8.57
CA LEU A 153 -10.92 12.95 8.10
C LEU A 153 -12.24 13.50 8.63
N GLN A 154 -13.18 13.76 7.73
CA GLN A 154 -14.58 14.00 8.08
C GLN A 154 -15.17 12.75 8.75
N SER A 155 -16.23 12.94 9.55
CA SER A 155 -17.01 11.85 10.13
C SER A 155 -17.50 10.87 9.04
N GLY A 156 -17.21 9.58 9.20
CA GLY A 156 -17.47 8.55 8.19
C GLY A 156 -16.44 8.50 7.05
N GLY A 157 -15.42 9.35 7.07
CA GLY A 157 -14.35 9.42 6.08
C GLY A 157 -13.39 8.23 6.18
N VAL A 158 -12.92 7.79 5.02
CA VAL A 158 -11.91 6.73 4.88
C VAL A 158 -10.80 7.24 3.98
N HIS A 159 -9.55 7.07 4.41
CA HIS A 159 -8.37 7.38 3.63
C HIS A 159 -7.44 6.18 3.61
N ARG A 160 -6.96 5.80 2.43
CA ARG A 160 -6.03 4.69 2.28
C ARG A 160 -4.61 5.23 2.38
N PHE A 161 -3.73 4.48 3.01
CA PHE A 161 -2.33 4.81 3.10
C PHE A 161 -1.46 3.56 2.96
N ASP A 162 -0.20 3.80 2.63
CA ASP A 162 0.86 2.80 2.59
C ASP A 162 1.97 3.30 3.54
N ILE A 163 2.70 2.42 4.21
CA ILE A 163 3.74 2.81 5.18
C ILE A 163 4.86 1.76 5.28
N THR A 164 6.11 2.19 5.46
CA THR A 164 7.22 1.33 5.91
C THR A 164 7.47 1.56 7.40
N ALA A 165 7.45 0.48 8.19
CA ALA A 165 7.62 0.55 9.65
C ALA A 165 8.29 -0.72 10.21
N LEU A 166 8.89 -0.59 11.39
CA LEU A 166 9.12 -1.73 12.27
C LEU A 166 7.77 -2.19 12.81
N CYS A 167 7.65 -3.49 13.10
CA CYS A 167 6.43 -3.98 13.72
C CYS A 167 6.66 -5.00 14.83
N SER A 168 5.62 -5.18 15.63
CA SER A 168 5.45 -6.25 16.59
C SER A 168 4.04 -6.83 16.45
N MET A 169 3.87 -8.07 16.92
CA MET A 169 2.61 -8.79 16.86
C MET A 169 2.17 -9.25 18.24
N SER A 170 0.88 -9.13 18.53
CA SER A 170 0.27 -9.75 19.70
C SER A 170 0.23 -11.28 19.55
N ALA A 171 -0.03 -11.98 20.66
CA ALA A 171 -0.41 -13.38 20.61
C ALA A 171 -1.58 -13.61 19.63
N VAL A 172 -1.51 -14.72 18.90
CA VAL A 172 -2.51 -15.09 17.91
C VAL A 172 -3.76 -15.62 18.61
N ARG A 173 -4.92 -15.21 18.10
CA ARG A 173 -6.24 -15.70 18.53
C ARG A 173 -7.06 -16.16 17.32
N TYR A 174 -8.01 -17.05 17.55
CA TYR A 174 -8.90 -17.56 16.50
C TYR A 174 -10.34 -17.18 16.80
N SER A 175 -11.08 -16.76 15.78
CA SER A 175 -12.50 -16.42 15.94
C SER A 175 -13.30 -16.69 14.67
N GLN A 176 -14.54 -17.14 14.85
CA GLN A 176 -15.51 -17.16 13.77
C GLN A 176 -15.96 -15.73 13.46
N THR A 177 -15.99 -15.36 12.18
CA THR A 177 -16.50 -14.07 11.70
C THR A 177 -17.57 -14.30 10.64
N LYS A 178 -18.26 -13.24 10.22
CA LYS A 178 -19.18 -13.29 9.06
C LYS A 178 -18.48 -13.76 7.78
N ALA A 179 -17.17 -13.58 7.69
CA ALA A 179 -16.36 -13.99 6.56
C ALA A 179 -15.67 -15.36 6.77
N GLY A 180 -16.12 -16.17 7.73
CA GLY A 180 -15.53 -17.47 8.07
C GLY A 180 -14.57 -17.42 9.26
N LEU A 181 -13.91 -18.54 9.53
CA LEU A 181 -12.91 -18.68 10.59
C LEU A 181 -11.66 -17.86 10.28
N ARG A 182 -11.18 -17.10 11.27
CA ARG A 182 -10.02 -16.20 11.13
C ARG A 182 -8.97 -16.47 12.20
N CYS A 183 -7.72 -16.42 11.77
CA CYS A 183 -6.54 -16.25 12.59
C CYS A 183 -6.26 -14.75 12.72
N ILE A 184 -6.17 -14.24 13.95
CA ILE A 184 -6.16 -12.81 14.25
C ILE A 184 -4.96 -12.48 15.14
N SER A 185 -4.26 -11.39 14.83
CA SER A 185 -3.25 -10.78 15.71
C SER A 185 -3.30 -9.27 15.54
N ASP A 186 -3.02 -8.56 16.62
CA ASP A 186 -2.88 -7.11 16.58
C ASP A 186 -1.42 -6.79 16.21
N VAL A 187 -1.26 -5.98 15.18
CA VAL A 187 0.02 -5.55 14.62
C VAL A 187 0.25 -4.11 15.04
N THR A 188 1.34 -3.87 15.74
CA THR A 188 1.76 -2.53 16.16
C THR A 188 2.94 -2.08 15.31
N LEU A 189 2.87 -0.85 14.80
CA LEU A 189 3.80 -0.23 13.86
C LEU A 189 4.53 0.94 14.53
N ILE A 190 5.83 1.02 14.28
CA ILE A 190 6.69 2.16 14.64
C ILE A 190 7.52 2.53 13.40
N ASP A 191 7.35 3.74 12.89
CA ASP A 191 8.07 4.21 11.69
C ASP A 191 9.15 5.26 11.99
N GLY A 192 9.42 5.50 13.28
CA GLY A 192 10.44 6.43 13.76
C GLY A 192 10.07 7.91 13.67
N SER A 193 8.85 8.23 13.24
CA SER A 193 8.35 9.61 13.25
C SER A 193 7.96 10.08 14.66
N THR A 194 8.10 11.37 14.91
CA THR A 194 7.82 11.98 16.21
C THR A 194 6.70 13.02 16.13
N THR A 195 5.79 13.00 17.10
CA THR A 195 4.70 13.97 17.24
C THR A 195 5.24 15.33 17.70
N ALA A 196 4.39 16.37 17.65
CA ALA A 196 4.79 17.75 17.99
C ALA A 196 5.30 17.92 19.44
N ASP A 197 4.86 17.04 20.36
CA ASP A 197 5.32 16.94 21.75
C ASP A 197 6.59 16.07 21.91
N GLY A 198 7.21 15.65 20.81
CA GLY A 198 8.50 14.93 20.80
C GLY A 198 8.40 13.42 21.03
N LYS A 199 7.18 12.86 21.16
CA LYS A 199 6.98 11.43 21.37
C LYS A 199 7.03 10.64 20.07
N THR A 200 7.45 9.39 20.14
CA THR A 200 7.45 8.50 18.97
C THR A 200 6.03 8.07 18.65
N ALA A 201 5.62 8.20 17.39
CA ALA A 201 4.28 7.81 16.96
C ALA A 201 4.16 6.29 16.80
N GLU A 202 3.06 5.72 17.29
CA GLU A 202 2.76 4.30 17.22
C GLU A 202 1.33 4.08 16.71
N LEU A 203 1.16 3.07 15.86
CA LEU A 203 -0.12 2.73 15.25
C LEU A 203 -0.38 1.23 15.41
N THR A 204 -1.60 0.85 15.78
CA THR A 204 -1.99 -0.57 15.88
C THR A 204 -3.15 -0.88 14.95
N PHE A 205 -3.21 -2.09 14.41
CA PHE A 205 -4.38 -2.59 13.70
C PHE A 205 -4.51 -4.11 13.85
N ALA A 206 -5.73 -4.63 13.75
CA ALA A 206 -5.95 -6.07 13.75
C ALA A 206 -5.77 -6.66 12.34
N LEU A 207 -4.90 -7.65 12.22
CA LEU A 207 -4.73 -8.46 11.01
C LEU A 207 -5.65 -9.68 11.08
N PHE A 208 -6.43 -9.91 10.03
CA PHE A 208 -7.35 -11.05 9.92
C PHE A 208 -6.96 -11.95 8.73
N VAL A 209 -6.40 -13.12 9.02
CA VAL A 209 -6.01 -14.10 7.99
C VAL A 209 -7.04 -15.23 7.95
N ALA A 210 -7.48 -15.63 6.76
CA ALA A 210 -8.37 -16.78 6.60
C ALA A 210 -7.67 -18.06 7.08
N CYS A 211 -8.36 -18.89 7.86
CA CYS A 211 -7.83 -20.20 8.26
C CYS A 211 -8.91 -21.27 8.18
N LYS A 212 -8.48 -22.53 8.11
CA LYS A 212 -9.37 -23.69 8.03
C LYS A 212 -9.68 -24.30 9.39
N GLU A 213 -8.76 -24.16 10.33
CA GLU A 213 -8.83 -24.74 11.67
C GLU A 213 -8.13 -23.84 12.68
N THR A 214 -8.35 -24.11 13.96
CA THR A 214 -7.71 -23.42 15.09
C THR A 214 -6.42 -24.13 15.49
N GLY A 215 -5.46 -23.40 16.06
CA GLY A 215 -4.22 -23.97 16.60
C GLY A 215 -3.11 -24.22 15.56
N LYS A 216 -3.42 -24.09 14.27
CA LYS A 216 -2.44 -24.09 13.18
C LYS A 216 -2.40 -22.74 12.49
N LEU A 217 -1.21 -22.14 12.42
CA LEU A 217 -1.04 -20.86 11.73
C LEU A 217 -1.24 -21.04 10.22
N PRO A 218 -1.98 -20.15 9.55
CA PRO A 218 -2.01 -20.11 8.10
C PRO A 218 -0.64 -19.71 7.54
N VAL A 219 -0.31 -20.19 6.34
CA VAL A 219 0.97 -19.90 5.65
C VAL A 219 1.26 -18.40 5.59
N ASP A 220 0.26 -17.58 5.28
CA ASP A 220 0.44 -16.11 5.22
C ASP A 220 0.80 -15.51 6.59
N MET A 221 0.25 -16.06 7.67
CA MET A 221 0.53 -15.65 9.04
C MET A 221 1.91 -16.14 9.51
N GLU A 222 2.29 -17.37 9.16
CA GLU A 222 3.62 -17.92 9.42
C GLU A 222 4.70 -17.09 8.72
N GLY A 223 4.50 -16.78 7.42
CA GLY A 223 5.41 -15.95 6.65
C GLY A 223 5.52 -14.54 7.21
N PHE A 224 4.40 -13.93 7.64
CA PHE A 224 4.43 -12.61 8.27
C PHE A 224 5.17 -12.65 9.60
N LEU A 225 4.86 -13.60 10.48
CA LEU A 225 5.52 -13.76 11.78
C LEU A 225 7.02 -14.02 11.64
N ALA A 226 7.45 -14.76 10.63
CA ALA A 226 8.87 -14.99 10.36
C ALA A 226 9.61 -13.69 10.04
N VAL A 227 8.99 -12.77 9.27
CA VAL A 227 9.58 -11.46 8.98
C VAL A 227 9.59 -10.56 10.22
N VAL A 228 8.50 -10.57 11.01
CA VAL A 228 8.45 -9.82 12.29
C VAL A 228 9.54 -10.29 13.25
N ASN A 229 9.73 -11.60 13.39
CA ASN A 229 10.73 -12.20 14.29
C ASN A 229 12.17 -11.98 13.82
N ALA A 230 12.37 -11.79 12.51
CA ALA A 230 13.67 -11.39 11.95
C ALA A 230 14.00 -9.92 12.23
N ASP A 231 13.11 -9.17 12.86
CA ASP A 231 13.23 -7.74 13.15
C ASP A 231 13.47 -6.88 11.90
N GLU A 232 12.96 -7.35 10.76
CA GLU A 232 13.06 -6.64 9.49
C GLU A 232 11.92 -5.62 9.37
N PRO A 233 12.21 -4.37 8.94
CA PRO A 233 11.17 -3.42 8.60
C PRO A 233 10.28 -3.94 7.46
N ILE A 234 9.00 -3.58 7.50
CA ILE A 234 7.98 -4.08 6.56
C ILE A 234 7.28 -2.89 5.91
N SER A 235 7.07 -2.97 4.60
CA SER A 235 6.19 -2.06 3.89
C SER A 235 4.78 -2.65 3.82
N PHE A 236 3.84 -1.95 4.41
CA PHE A 236 2.41 -2.26 4.41
C PHE A 236 1.70 -1.42 3.36
N PHE A 237 0.88 -2.06 2.54
CA PHE A 237 0.13 -1.40 1.48
C PHE A 237 -1.37 -1.55 1.69
N ALA A 238 -2.11 -0.52 1.33
CA ALA A 238 -3.56 -0.46 1.36
C ALA A 238 -4.16 -0.66 2.76
N LEU A 239 -3.56 -0.03 3.77
CA LEU A 239 -4.18 0.21 5.07
C LEU A 239 -5.21 1.34 4.95
N ASN A 240 -6.25 1.32 5.77
CA ASN A 240 -7.24 2.39 5.83
C ASN A 240 -7.17 3.08 7.18
N ALA A 241 -7.09 4.40 7.16
CA ALA A 241 -7.47 5.26 8.26
C ALA A 241 -8.94 5.63 8.13
N LYS A 242 -9.73 5.42 9.19
CA LYS A 242 -11.16 5.71 9.21
C LYS A 242 -11.50 6.56 10.41
N ARG A 243 -12.46 7.48 10.25
CA ARG A 243 -13.09 8.17 11.38
C ARG A 243 -14.53 7.70 11.51
N PRO A 244 -14.87 6.86 12.49
CA PRO A 244 -16.22 6.37 12.67
C PRO A 244 -17.21 7.52 12.89
N PRO A 245 -18.47 7.39 12.45
CA PRO A 245 -19.51 8.36 12.78
C PRO A 245 -19.66 8.52 14.29
N GLY A 246 -19.43 9.73 14.81
CA GLY A 246 -19.48 10.02 16.26
C GLY A 246 -18.30 9.48 17.06
N GLY A 247 -17.28 8.90 16.40
CA GLY A 247 -16.05 8.44 17.04
C GLY A 247 -15.02 9.57 17.15
N ALA A 248 -14.46 9.77 18.34
CA ALA A 248 -13.33 10.68 18.55
C ALA A 248 -12.05 10.16 17.89
N ASN A 249 -11.90 8.83 17.81
CA ASN A 249 -10.64 8.17 17.48
C ASN A 249 -10.56 7.73 16.02
N MET A 250 -9.35 7.76 15.48
CA MET A 250 -9.05 7.16 14.19
C MET A 250 -8.93 5.63 14.35
N GLU A 251 -9.59 4.89 13.47
CA GLU A 251 -9.47 3.43 13.37
C GLU A 251 -8.59 3.07 12.18
N ILE A 252 -7.67 2.12 12.40
CA ILE A 252 -6.82 1.58 11.35
C ILE A 252 -7.26 0.17 11.03
N THR A 253 -7.56 -0.09 9.77
CA THR A 253 -7.97 -1.43 9.31
C THR A 253 -7.24 -1.81 8.04
N THR A 254 -7.12 -3.10 7.78
CA THR A 254 -6.75 -3.57 6.45
C THR A 254 -7.88 -3.29 5.45
N SER A 255 -7.53 -3.10 4.18
CA SER A 255 -8.49 -3.17 3.08
C SER A 255 -8.53 -4.58 2.49
N ILE A 256 -9.50 -4.84 1.61
CA ILE A 256 -9.49 -6.07 0.78
C ILE A 256 -8.27 -6.16 -0.15
N GLU A 257 -7.59 -5.03 -0.34
CA GLU A 257 -6.42 -4.87 -1.19
C GLU A 257 -5.12 -4.92 -0.39
N PHE A 258 -5.19 -5.12 0.92
CA PHE A 258 -4.03 -5.12 1.81
C PHE A 258 -3.04 -6.21 1.44
N PHE A 259 -1.76 -5.85 1.46
CA PHE A 259 -0.65 -6.78 1.42
C PHE A 259 0.57 -6.12 2.06
N TRP A 260 1.61 -6.92 2.30
CA TRP A 260 2.87 -6.47 2.86
C TRP A 260 4.03 -7.08 2.09
N ILE A 261 5.19 -6.43 2.14
CA ILE A 261 6.46 -6.97 1.65
C ILE A 261 7.57 -6.61 2.66
N ALA A 262 8.59 -7.45 2.78
CA ALA A 262 9.80 -7.08 3.51
C ALA A 262 10.44 -5.86 2.84
N ALA A 263 10.69 -4.81 3.62
CA ALA A 263 11.27 -3.58 3.10
C ALA A 263 12.79 -3.76 2.89
N LYS A 264 13.33 -3.14 1.85
CA LYS A 264 14.76 -3.24 1.47
C LYS A 264 15.31 -1.87 1.08
N ASP A 265 14.83 -0.84 1.76
CA ASP A 265 15.02 0.54 1.37
C ASP A 265 15.83 1.35 2.38
N THR A 266 16.19 2.58 2.01
CA THR A 266 16.96 3.45 2.89
C THR A 266 16.22 3.74 4.20
N LYS A 267 14.88 3.90 4.16
CA LYS A 267 14.07 4.07 5.39
C LYS A 267 14.09 2.80 6.24
N ALA A 268 14.07 1.61 5.63
CA ALA A 268 14.19 0.32 6.28
C ALA A 268 15.57 0.16 6.93
N GLU A 269 16.65 0.47 6.22
CA GLU A 269 18.00 0.44 6.81
C GLU A 269 18.11 1.40 8.01
N CYS A 270 17.55 2.62 7.89
CA CYS A 270 17.50 3.56 9.01
C CYS A 270 16.68 3.02 10.19
N LEU A 271 15.50 2.44 9.93
CA LEU A 271 14.65 1.84 10.95
C LEU A 271 15.33 0.65 11.63
N LYS A 272 15.95 -0.22 10.85
CA LYS A 272 16.68 -1.38 11.34
C LYS A 272 17.83 -0.98 12.25
N THR A 273 18.59 0.04 11.85
CA THR A 273 19.68 0.60 12.68
C THR A 273 19.17 1.14 14.02
N ARG A 274 17.93 1.64 14.07
CA ARG A 274 17.30 2.20 15.28
C ARG A 274 16.33 1.22 15.96
N SER A 275 16.28 -0.05 15.56
CA SER A 275 15.23 -0.96 16.02
C SER A 275 15.24 -1.17 17.52
N SER A 276 16.42 -1.41 18.11
CA SER A 276 16.56 -1.61 19.56
C SER A 276 16.15 -0.37 20.37
N GLU A 277 16.48 0.84 19.89
CA GLU A 277 16.06 2.10 20.49
C GLU A 277 14.54 2.23 20.45
N LEU A 278 13.96 2.19 19.24
CA LEU A 278 12.54 2.45 19.01
C LEU A 278 11.63 1.42 19.71
N LYS A 279 12.04 0.14 19.77
CA LYS A 279 11.27 -0.92 20.43
C LYS A 279 11.38 -0.92 21.95
N SER A 280 12.44 -0.32 22.51
CA SER A 280 12.64 -0.23 23.97
C SER A 280 12.04 1.03 24.61
N LEU A 281 11.52 1.97 23.80
CA LEU A 281 10.81 3.15 24.29
C LEU A 281 9.65 2.76 25.20
N LYS A 282 9.52 3.49 26.32
CA LYS A 282 8.43 3.33 27.26
C LYS A 282 7.13 3.90 26.67
N ASP A 283 6.00 3.46 27.22
CA ASP A 283 4.67 3.94 26.80
C ASP A 283 4.50 5.46 26.98
N GLU A 284 5.20 6.09 27.95
CA GLU A 284 5.15 7.55 28.18
C GLU A 284 5.78 8.36 27.04
N ASP A 285 6.76 7.77 26.35
CA ASP A 285 7.51 8.34 25.23
C ASP A 285 6.85 8.04 23.87
N LYS A 286 5.67 7.40 23.89
CA LYS A 286 4.91 7.00 22.71
C LYS A 286 3.55 7.66 22.65
N THR A 287 3.09 7.92 21.43
CA THR A 287 1.73 8.37 21.15
C THR A 287 1.00 7.29 20.35
N LYS A 288 0.00 6.64 20.96
CA LYS A 288 -0.78 5.55 20.36
C LYS A 288 -2.02 6.10 19.63
N LEU A 289 -2.09 5.91 18.32
CA LEU A 289 -3.10 6.55 17.48
C LEU A 289 -4.43 5.81 17.38
N THR A 290 -4.46 4.59 17.88
CA THR A 290 -5.70 3.80 18.04
C THR A 290 -6.47 4.18 19.31
N THR A 291 -5.87 4.99 20.19
CA THR A 291 -6.45 5.44 21.46
C THR A 291 -6.48 6.97 21.48
N ALA A 292 -7.65 7.57 21.31
CA ALA A 292 -7.95 8.98 21.59
C ALA A 292 -6.93 10.00 21.05
N TRP A 293 -7.13 10.44 19.81
CA TRP A 293 -6.49 11.66 19.31
C TRP A 293 -7.52 12.78 19.22
N GLU A 294 -7.44 13.73 20.17
CA GLU A 294 -8.09 15.04 20.03
C GLU A 294 -7.11 16.00 19.34
N PRO A 295 -7.48 16.59 18.18
CA PRO A 295 -6.69 17.67 17.61
C PRO A 295 -6.69 18.85 18.59
N SER A 296 -5.51 19.23 19.09
CA SER A 296 -5.35 20.45 19.87
C SER A 296 -5.55 21.67 18.95
N TYR A 297 -6.76 22.22 18.97
CA TYR A 297 -7.00 23.56 18.46
C TYR A 297 -6.40 24.57 19.45
N SER A 298 -5.23 25.12 19.12
CA SER A 298 -4.94 26.49 19.56
C SER A 298 -5.67 27.40 18.59
N SER A 299 -6.82 27.91 19.03
CA SER A 299 -7.57 28.90 18.29
C SER A 299 -6.75 30.20 18.24
N SER A 300 -6.17 30.51 17.09
CA SER A 300 -6.02 31.91 16.74
C SER A 300 -6.14 32.11 15.23
N ARG A 301 -7.24 32.77 14.88
CA ARG A 301 -7.48 33.66 13.73
C ARG A 301 -8.07 33.03 12.46
N ASP A 302 -9.39 33.22 12.35
CA ASP A 302 -10.03 34.11 11.36
C ASP A 302 -9.43 34.11 9.95
N TYR A 303 -10.06 33.39 9.03
CA TYR A 303 -10.96 33.90 7.96
C TYR A 303 -11.29 32.77 6.97
#